data_AF-A0A9P8TKL3-F1
#
_entry.id   AF-A0A9P8TKL3-F1
#
_cell.length_a   1.000
_cell.length_b   1.000
_cell.length_c   1.000
_cell.angle_alpha   90.00
_cell.angle_beta   90.00
_cell.angle_gamma   90.00
#
_symmetry.space_group_name_H-M   'P 1'
#
loop_
_entity.id
_entity.type
_entity.pdbx_description
1 polymer ?
#
loop_
_entity_poly.entity_id
_entity_poly.type
_entity_poly.pdbx_seq_one_letter_code
_entity_poly.pdbx_strand_id
1 'polypeptide(L)'
;MFSLLRLSTALPTGLRVSRSSIIGLKPLQTVTSLNRTNLIKPTNYGLRYQSTQPIKKQMVIERELPDPLKEVRSNRYKFIAFVTLMGISSFLIFNYEKLNSPIVTTTLHFLRRSQTMKDVLGEKIDFASAFPWVRGQLNQVQGKVNIEFHVKGTKGEGKIKLRADREDRLSDFLIHEWCLIDDKDGKVYDLLEDDTVDFAV
;
A
#
# COMPACT_ATOMS: atom_id res chain seq x y z
N MET A 1 -52.26 -22.20 -19.87
CA MET A 1 -52.87 -21.04 -20.55
C MET A 1 -52.47 -19.79 -19.77
N PHE A 2 -52.06 -18.71 -20.45
CA PHE A 2 -51.26 -17.54 -19.98
C PHE A 2 -49.74 -17.78 -20.02
N SER A 3 -49.09 -17.65 -21.18
CA SER A 3 -48.66 -16.40 -21.87
C SER A 3 -47.40 -15.78 -21.27
N LEU A 4 -46.27 -16.16 -21.85
CA LEU A 4 -45.00 -15.42 -21.89
C LEU A 4 -45.24 -14.00 -22.43
N LEU A 5 -44.44 -13.01 -21.98
CA LEU A 5 -43.63 -12.13 -22.85
C LEU A 5 -42.96 -10.98 -22.06
N ARG A 6 -41.62 -11.05 -22.07
CA ARG A 6 -40.63 -9.97 -22.28
C ARG A 6 -40.77 -8.67 -21.47
N LEU A 7 -39.91 -8.54 -20.45
CA LEU A 7 -39.48 -7.22 -20.00
C LEU A 7 -38.41 -6.64 -20.94
N SER A 8 -38.69 -5.40 -21.31
CA SER A 8 -38.00 -4.55 -22.27
C SER A 8 -36.63 -4.09 -21.78
N THR A 9 -35.70 -4.06 -22.73
CA THR A 9 -34.39 -3.39 -22.68
C THR A 9 -34.54 -1.87 -22.49
N ALA A 10 -33.77 -1.29 -21.56
CA ALA A 10 -33.44 0.14 -21.56
C ALA A 10 -32.03 0.34 -20.99
N LEU A 11 -31.06 0.57 -21.87
CA LEU A 11 -29.71 1.04 -21.55
C LEU A 11 -29.77 2.53 -21.20
N PRO A 12 -29.18 3.00 -20.08
CA PRO A 12 -28.95 4.42 -19.89
C PRO A 12 -27.71 4.87 -20.69
N THR A 13 -27.99 5.45 -21.85
CA THR A 13 -27.11 6.30 -22.67
C THR A 13 -26.58 7.51 -21.89
N GLY A 14 -25.26 7.73 -21.98
CA GLY A 14 -24.67 9.06 -22.13
C GLY A 14 -24.43 9.89 -20.86
N LEU A 15 -23.33 9.63 -20.16
CA LEU A 15 -22.73 10.65 -19.27
C LEU A 15 -21.90 11.64 -20.11
N ARG A 16 -22.48 12.83 -20.22
CA ARG A 16 -22.07 14.01 -20.96
C ARG A 16 -20.82 14.65 -20.34
N VAL A 17 -19.73 14.69 -21.10
CA VAL A 17 -18.50 15.43 -20.79
C VAL A 17 -18.81 16.93 -20.76
N SER A 18 -18.67 17.56 -19.59
CA SER A 18 -18.77 19.01 -19.42
C SER A 18 -17.45 19.68 -19.83
N ARG A 19 -17.43 20.30 -21.02
CA ARG A 19 -16.37 21.22 -21.43
C ARG A 19 -16.64 22.59 -20.79
N SER A 20 -15.87 22.97 -19.78
CA SER A 20 -15.83 24.36 -19.33
C SER A 20 -15.05 25.20 -20.34
N SER A 21 -15.71 26.25 -20.79
CA SER A 21 -15.27 27.20 -21.81
C SER A 21 -14.13 28.09 -21.34
N ILE A 22 -13.23 28.32 -22.29
CA ILE A 22 -12.16 29.32 -22.33
C ILE A 22 -12.74 30.72 -22.02
N ILE A 23 -12.19 31.41 -21.03
CA ILE A 23 -12.44 32.84 -20.78
C ILE A 23 -11.31 33.63 -21.46
N GLY A 24 -11.72 34.56 -22.31
CA GLY A 24 -10.91 35.20 -23.34
C GLY A 24 -9.88 36.21 -22.85
N LEU A 25 -8.77 36.21 -23.59
CA LEU A 25 -7.80 37.30 -23.68
C LEU A 25 -8.45 38.54 -24.29
N LYS A 26 -8.20 39.71 -23.69
CA LYS A 26 -8.32 41.00 -24.39
C LYS A 26 -6.90 41.56 -24.64
N PRO A 27 -6.48 41.79 -25.89
CA PRO A 27 -5.22 42.47 -26.17
C PRO A 27 -5.36 43.97 -25.89
N LEU A 28 -4.49 44.52 -25.04
CA LEU A 28 -4.40 45.96 -24.83
C LEU A 28 -3.54 46.61 -25.91
N GLN A 29 -4.06 47.74 -26.37
CA GLN A 29 -3.77 48.42 -27.62
C GLN A 29 -2.38 49.07 -27.65
N THR A 30 -1.73 48.96 -28.80
CA THR A 30 -0.53 49.71 -29.17
C THR A 30 -0.87 51.20 -29.27
N VAL A 31 -0.29 52.04 -28.40
CA VAL A 31 -0.38 53.50 -28.52
C VAL A 31 0.88 53.99 -29.22
N THR A 32 0.70 54.43 -30.46
CA THR A 32 1.70 55.06 -31.32
C THR A 32 1.93 56.52 -30.91
N SER A 33 3.23 56.88 -30.84
CA SER A 33 3.87 58.21 -30.87
C SER A 33 3.08 59.48 -30.54
N LEU A 34 3.61 60.25 -29.57
CA LEU A 34 3.57 61.71 -29.64
C LEU A 34 4.95 62.30 -29.32
N ASN A 35 5.53 62.89 -30.35
CA ASN A 35 6.73 63.71 -30.31
C ASN A 35 6.29 65.13 -29.91
N ARG A 36 6.67 65.61 -28.71
CA ARG A 36 6.61 67.04 -28.38
C ARG A 36 7.67 67.41 -27.36
N THR A 37 8.72 68.03 -27.88
CA THR A 37 9.78 68.72 -27.15
C THR A 37 9.18 69.80 -26.25
N ASN A 38 9.35 69.66 -24.93
CA ASN A 38 9.27 70.76 -24.00
C ASN A 38 10.57 70.79 -23.20
N LEU A 39 11.45 71.72 -23.59
CA LEU A 39 12.65 72.11 -22.85
C LEU A 39 12.23 72.70 -21.51
N ILE A 40 12.30 71.91 -20.44
CA ILE A 40 12.20 72.41 -19.07
C ILE A 40 13.63 72.74 -18.61
N LYS A 41 13.92 74.02 -18.43
CA LYS A 41 15.19 74.51 -17.87
C LYS A 41 15.24 74.11 -16.38
N PRO A 42 16.28 73.42 -15.88
CA PRO A 42 16.34 73.07 -14.47
C PRO A 42 16.60 74.32 -13.63
N THR A 43 15.66 74.64 -12.74
CA THR A 43 15.84 75.66 -11.71
C THR A 43 16.58 75.00 -10.54
N ASN A 44 17.79 75.48 -10.25
CA ASN A 44 18.60 74.99 -9.14
C ASN A 44 17.97 75.43 -7.80
N TYR A 45 17.29 74.51 -7.12
CA TYR A 45 16.95 74.66 -5.71
C TYR A 45 17.98 73.86 -4.90
N GLY A 46 18.72 74.57 -4.05
CA GLY A 46 19.75 74.00 -3.18
C GLY A 46 19.20 72.91 -2.28
N LEU A 47 19.91 71.78 -2.21
CA LEU A 47 19.61 70.68 -1.30
C LEU A 47 20.05 71.05 0.11
N ARG A 48 19.07 71.22 1.00
CA ARG A 48 19.27 71.30 2.45
C ARG A 48 19.35 69.86 2.97
N TYR A 49 20.53 69.42 3.40
CA TYR A 49 20.75 68.08 3.94
C TYR A 49 19.93 67.88 5.22
N GLN A 50 18.91 67.04 5.15
CA GLN A 50 18.25 66.47 6.32
C GLN A 50 18.90 65.12 6.63
N SER A 51 19.27 64.89 7.89
CA SER A 51 20.10 63.76 8.32
C SER A 51 19.56 62.41 7.84
N THR A 52 20.31 61.76 6.95
CA THR A 52 20.07 60.38 6.56
C THR A 52 20.67 59.49 7.63
N GLN A 53 19.84 58.98 8.54
CA GLN A 53 20.23 57.81 9.32
C GLN A 53 20.60 56.69 8.31
N PRO A 54 21.78 56.05 8.42
CA PRO A 54 22.20 55.10 7.42
C PRO A 54 21.22 53.93 7.41
N ILE A 55 20.44 53.82 6.34
CA ILE A 55 19.63 52.62 6.07
C ILE A 55 20.62 51.46 6.00
N LYS A 56 20.64 50.60 7.02
CA LYS A 56 21.49 49.42 7.07
C LYS A 56 21.10 48.54 5.89
N LYS A 57 21.88 48.63 4.81
CA LYS A 57 21.68 47.83 3.60
C LYS A 57 21.72 46.37 4.01
N GLN A 58 20.60 45.66 3.82
CA GLN A 58 20.56 44.22 4.05
C GLN A 58 21.61 43.62 3.12
N MET A 59 22.63 42.96 3.69
CA MET A 59 23.64 42.27 2.91
C MET A 59 22.96 41.07 2.26
N VAL A 60 22.58 41.22 1.00
CA VAL A 60 22.17 40.08 0.17
C VAL A 60 23.46 39.34 -0.17
N ILE A 61 23.65 38.19 0.47
CA ILE A 61 24.76 37.30 0.15
C ILE A 61 24.38 36.64 -1.18
N GLU A 62 24.97 37.11 -2.27
CA GLU A 62 24.89 36.42 -3.56
C GLU A 62 25.71 35.13 -3.44
N ARG A 63 25.02 34.05 -3.05
CA ARG A 63 25.58 32.71 -3.06
C ARG A 63 25.31 32.11 -4.42
N GLU A 64 26.35 31.62 -5.08
CA GLU A 64 26.18 30.76 -6.24
C GLU A 64 25.31 29.57 -5.83
N LEU A 65 24.31 29.26 -6.67
CA LEU A 65 23.42 28.15 -6.40
C LEU A 65 24.27 26.86 -6.37
N PRO A 66 24.14 26.01 -5.32
CA PRO A 66 24.82 24.73 -5.32
C PRO A 66 24.41 23.93 -6.55
N ASP A 67 25.39 23.48 -7.32
CA ASP A 67 25.13 22.72 -8.55
C ASP A 67 24.40 21.40 -8.22
N PRO A 68 23.14 21.23 -8.69
CA PRO A 68 22.33 20.05 -8.37
C PRO A 68 22.91 18.75 -8.95
N LEU A 69 23.83 18.82 -9.91
CA LEU A 69 24.39 17.66 -10.59
C LEU A 69 25.71 17.15 -9.98
N LYS A 70 26.29 17.90 -9.03
CA LYS A 70 27.59 17.58 -8.43
C LYS A 70 27.58 16.29 -7.61
N GLU A 71 26.45 15.93 -7.00
CA GLU A 71 26.33 14.79 -6.08
C GLU A 71 25.42 13.66 -6.57
N VAL A 72 25.16 13.56 -7.89
CA VAL A 72 24.19 12.60 -8.46
C VAL A 72 24.47 11.16 -8.01
N ARG A 73 25.74 10.74 -7.90
CA ARG A 73 26.10 9.40 -7.44
C ARG A 73 25.73 9.15 -5.97
N SER A 74 26.01 10.10 -5.08
CA SER A 74 25.68 10.02 -3.65
C SER A 74 24.16 10.01 -3.44
N ASN A 75 23.45 10.88 -4.16
CA ASN A 75 21.98 10.96 -4.10
C ASN A 75 21.31 9.68 -4.59
N ARG A 76 21.86 9.01 -5.61
CA ARG A 76 21.38 7.70 -6.05
C ARG A 76 21.52 6.62 -4.97
N TYR A 77 22.66 6.56 -4.27
CA TYR A 77 22.81 5.61 -3.16
C TYR A 77 21.84 5.89 -2.02
N LYS A 78 21.65 7.16 -1.64
CA LYS A 78 20.67 7.56 -0.62
C LYS A 78 19.25 7.16 -1.03
N PHE A 79 18.89 7.39 -2.30
CA PHE A 79 17.59 6.99 -2.84
C PHE A 79 17.40 5.47 -2.81
N ILE A 80 18.39 4.70 -3.26
CA ILE A 80 18.33 3.23 -3.21
C ILE A 80 18.23 2.72 -1.77
N ALA A 81 18.99 3.31 -0.84
CA ALA A 81 18.91 2.96 0.58
C ALA A 81 17.51 3.25 1.14
N PHE A 82 16.94 4.41 0.82
CA PHE A 82 15.58 4.77 1.22
C PHE A 82 14.53 3.80 0.66
N VAL A 83 14.57 3.52 -0.64
CA VAL A 83 13.62 2.59 -1.28
C VAL A 83 13.77 1.17 -0.72
N THR A 84 15.01 0.72 -0.49
CA THR A 84 15.28 -0.59 0.12
C THR A 84 14.70 -0.66 1.53
N LEU A 85 14.96 0.34 2.38
CA LEU A 85 14.42 0.39 3.73
C LEU A 85 12.88 0.38 3.72
N MET A 86 12.28 1.17 2.83
CA MET A 86 10.83 1.25 2.72
C MET A 86 10.21 -0.03 2.16
N GLY A 87 10.89 -0.70 1.23
CA GLY A 87 10.51 -2.00 0.70
C GLY A 87 10.54 -3.09 1.76
N ILE A 88 11.60 -3.14 2.59
CA ILE A 88 11.72 -4.07 3.71
C ILE A 88 10.60 -3.82 4.74
N SER A 89 10.36 -2.57 5.10
CA SER A 89 9.28 -2.21 6.02
C SER A 89 7.90 -2.62 5.48
N SER A 90 7.65 -2.36 4.20
CA SER A 90 6.40 -2.76 3.52
C SER A 90 6.22 -4.28 3.47
N PHE A 91 7.31 -5.02 3.27
CA PHE A 91 7.27 -6.47 3.26
C PHE A 91 6.93 -7.05 4.64
N LEU A 92 7.49 -6.47 5.71
CA LEU A 92 7.19 -6.85 7.08
C LEU A 92 5.74 -6.56 7.46
N ILE A 93 5.22 -5.38 7.13
CA ILE A 93 3.82 -5.04 7.45
C ILE A 93 2.84 -5.96 6.71
N PHE A 94 3.10 -6.31 5.45
CA PHE A 94 2.24 -7.26 4.75
C PHE A 94 2.27 -8.67 5.35
N ASN A 95 3.43 -9.14 5.84
CA ASN A 95 3.48 -10.41 6.57
C ASN A 95 2.69 -10.33 7.88
N TYR A 96 2.77 -9.21 8.60
CA TYR A 96 1.99 -8.98 9.82
C TYR A 96 0.48 -8.98 9.55
N GLU A 97 0.02 -8.30 8.49
CA GLU A 97 -1.39 -8.31 8.08
C GLU A 97 -1.88 -9.72 7.73
N LYS A 98 -1.06 -10.53 7.04
CA LYS A 98 -1.40 -11.94 6.75
C LYS A 98 -1.52 -12.76 8.04
N LEU A 99 -0.63 -12.54 9.00
CA LEU A 99 -0.62 -13.27 10.27
C LEU A 99 -1.84 -12.99 11.14
N ASN A 100 -2.28 -11.72 11.20
CA ASN A 100 -3.45 -11.33 11.99
C ASN A 100 -4.77 -11.59 11.27
N SER A 101 -4.74 -12.30 10.14
CA SER A 101 -5.95 -12.65 9.44
C SER A 101 -6.80 -13.66 10.23
N PRO A 102 -8.14 -13.56 10.19
CA PRO A 102 -9.03 -14.52 10.85
C PRO A 102 -8.78 -15.97 10.43
N ILE A 103 -8.39 -16.20 9.16
CA ILE A 103 -8.09 -17.53 8.64
C ILE A 103 -6.92 -18.17 9.40
N VAL A 104 -5.81 -17.44 9.58
CA VAL A 104 -4.61 -17.96 10.25
C VAL A 104 -4.91 -18.26 11.72
N THR A 105 -5.57 -17.34 12.41
CA THR A 105 -5.92 -17.52 13.84
C THR A 105 -6.86 -18.71 14.02
N THR A 106 -7.90 -18.82 13.21
CA THR A 106 -8.87 -19.91 13.26
C THR A 106 -8.22 -21.25 12.93
N THR A 107 -7.37 -21.29 11.90
CA THR A 107 -6.58 -22.49 11.57
C THR A 107 -5.74 -22.92 12.76
N LEU A 108 -5.03 -22.00 13.41
CA LEU A 108 -4.24 -22.30 14.61
C LEU A 108 -5.10 -22.81 15.76
N HIS A 109 -6.31 -22.27 15.94
CA HIS A 109 -7.25 -22.78 16.94
C HIS A 109 -7.70 -24.21 16.63
N PHE A 110 -7.97 -24.55 15.36
CA PHE A 110 -8.28 -25.91 14.96
C PHE A 110 -7.10 -26.87 15.22
N LEU A 111 -5.88 -26.45 14.91
CA LEU A 111 -4.67 -27.24 15.19
C LEU A 111 -4.49 -27.56 16.67
N ARG A 112 -4.78 -26.59 17.56
CA ARG A 112 -4.69 -26.81 19.01
C ARG A 112 -5.75 -27.79 19.54
N ARG A 113 -6.83 -28.03 18.80
CA ARG A 113 -7.90 -28.94 19.22
C ARG A 113 -7.69 -30.37 18.71
N SER A 114 -7.19 -30.53 17.49
CA SER A 114 -6.91 -31.83 16.86
C SER A 114 -6.06 -32.72 17.76
N GLN A 115 -6.48 -33.97 17.90
CA GLN A 115 -5.73 -34.97 18.67
C GLN A 115 -4.49 -35.43 17.90
N THR A 116 -4.62 -35.62 16.59
CA THR A 116 -3.50 -35.98 15.69
C THR A 116 -2.34 -35.01 15.82
N MET A 117 -2.64 -33.71 15.87
CA MET A 117 -1.64 -32.66 16.06
C MET A 117 -0.94 -32.72 17.42
N LYS A 118 -1.69 -33.03 18.50
CA LYS A 118 -1.12 -33.16 19.85
C LYS A 118 -0.24 -34.40 19.99
N ASP A 119 -0.57 -35.48 19.30
CA ASP A 119 0.19 -36.71 19.36
C ASP A 119 1.57 -36.52 18.70
N VAL A 120 1.60 -35.87 17.53
CA VAL A 120 2.81 -35.58 16.75
C VAL A 120 3.62 -34.42 17.36
N LEU A 121 3.02 -33.23 17.49
CA LEU A 121 3.73 -32.01 17.86
C LEU A 121 3.78 -31.75 19.38
N GLY A 122 2.91 -32.41 20.15
CA GLY A 122 2.78 -32.24 21.60
C GLY A 122 1.74 -31.20 22.00
N GLU A 123 1.75 -30.86 23.29
CA GLU A 123 0.88 -29.83 23.84
C GLU A 123 1.37 -28.41 23.50
N LYS A 124 0.49 -27.41 23.70
CA LYS A 124 0.76 -25.97 23.50
C LYS A 124 1.30 -25.64 22.11
N ILE A 125 0.49 -25.92 21.09
CA ILE A 125 0.82 -25.61 19.70
C ILE A 125 0.69 -24.10 19.48
N ASP A 126 1.80 -23.46 19.15
CA ASP A 126 1.90 -22.05 18.82
C ASP A 126 2.73 -21.86 17.55
N PHE A 127 2.92 -20.61 17.13
CA PHE A 127 3.83 -20.30 16.04
C PHE A 127 5.28 -20.63 16.41
N ALA A 128 6.07 -21.06 15.42
CA ALA A 128 7.47 -21.44 15.67
C ALA A 128 8.38 -20.26 16.07
N SER A 129 8.00 -19.04 15.73
CA SER A 129 8.76 -17.81 16.03
C SER A 129 7.80 -16.67 16.36
N ALA A 130 8.32 -15.60 16.98
CA ALA A 130 7.58 -14.37 17.25
C ALA A 130 7.12 -13.66 15.97
N PHE A 131 7.87 -13.81 14.87
CA PHE A 131 7.51 -13.32 13.54
C PHE A 131 7.46 -14.49 12.55
N PRO A 132 6.39 -15.31 12.60
CA PRO A 132 6.25 -16.45 11.72
C PRO A 132 6.04 -15.98 10.28
N TRP A 133 6.71 -16.64 9.34
CA TRP A 133 6.62 -16.26 7.93
C TRP A 133 5.46 -17.00 7.26
N VAL A 134 4.42 -16.28 6.81
CA VAL A 134 3.28 -16.87 6.09
C VAL A 134 3.56 -16.83 4.60
N ARG A 135 3.83 -18.00 4.03
CA ARG A 135 4.00 -18.16 2.58
C ARG A 135 2.65 -18.36 1.92
N GLY A 136 2.59 -17.98 0.64
CA GLY A 136 1.44 -18.23 -0.21
C GLY A 136 0.44 -17.07 -0.32
N GLN A 137 -0.66 -17.38 -0.99
CA GLN A 137 -1.72 -16.45 -1.32
C GLN A 137 -2.81 -16.51 -0.25
N LEU A 138 -3.06 -15.36 0.37
CA LEU A 138 -4.16 -15.19 1.29
C LEU A 138 -5.03 -14.04 0.75
N ASN A 139 -6.10 -14.39 0.03
CA ASN A 139 -7.04 -13.41 -0.47
C ASN A 139 -8.47 -13.77 -0.07
N GLN A 140 -8.91 -13.21 1.06
CA GLN A 140 -10.25 -13.40 1.59
C GLN A 140 -11.35 -12.86 0.66
N VAL A 141 -11.06 -11.76 -0.06
CA VAL A 141 -12.03 -11.09 -0.93
C VAL A 141 -12.33 -11.92 -2.17
N GLN A 142 -11.29 -12.51 -2.77
CA GLN A 142 -11.42 -13.44 -3.90
C GLN A 142 -11.73 -14.87 -3.45
N GLY A 143 -11.81 -15.13 -2.14
CA GLY A 143 -12.09 -16.45 -1.62
C GLY A 143 -10.98 -17.48 -1.85
N LYS A 144 -9.74 -17.06 -2.13
CA LYS A 144 -8.62 -17.98 -2.43
C LYS A 144 -7.62 -17.98 -1.28
N VAL A 145 -7.42 -19.15 -0.69
CA VAL A 145 -6.52 -19.37 0.44
C VAL A 145 -5.58 -20.50 0.06
N ASN A 146 -4.30 -20.19 0.00
CA ASN A 146 -3.22 -21.17 -0.09
C ASN A 146 -2.09 -20.63 0.77
N ILE A 147 -2.04 -21.06 2.03
CA ILE A 147 -1.10 -20.56 3.01
C ILE A 147 -0.26 -21.67 3.60
N GLU A 148 0.99 -21.34 3.89
CA GLU A 148 1.90 -22.20 4.62
C GLU A 148 2.60 -21.42 5.73
N PHE A 149 2.61 -21.96 6.94
CA PHE A 149 3.29 -21.33 8.08
C PHE A 149 3.86 -22.38 9.03
N HIS A 150 4.87 -21.98 9.81
CA HIS A 150 5.57 -22.86 10.75
C HIS A 150 4.92 -22.80 12.13
N VAL A 151 4.72 -23.97 12.72
CA VAL A 151 4.16 -24.19 14.05
C VAL A 151 5.12 -25.00 14.90
N LYS A 152 5.06 -24.78 16.20
CA LYS A 152 5.87 -25.45 17.20
C LYS A 152 5.00 -25.91 18.35
N GLY A 153 5.18 -27.15 18.77
CA GLY A 153 4.62 -27.71 19.98
C GLY A 153 5.71 -28.09 20.96
N THR A 154 5.31 -28.77 22.04
CA THR A 154 6.24 -29.18 23.10
C THR A 154 7.23 -30.27 22.63
N LYS A 155 6.83 -31.15 21.71
CA LYS A 155 7.64 -32.29 21.24
C LYS A 155 8.38 -32.01 19.92
N GLY A 156 7.85 -31.12 19.08
CA GLY A 156 8.35 -30.94 17.72
C GLY A 156 7.93 -29.62 17.08
N GLU A 157 8.40 -29.44 15.85
CA GLU A 157 8.14 -28.28 14.99
C GLU A 157 7.73 -28.79 13.62
N GLY A 158 6.84 -28.08 12.94
CA GLY A 158 6.37 -28.50 11.63
C GLY A 158 5.79 -27.35 10.82
N LYS A 159 5.49 -27.62 9.56
CA LYS A 159 4.89 -26.68 8.64
C LYS A 159 3.48 -27.12 8.31
N ILE A 160 2.53 -26.21 8.50
CA ILE A 160 1.14 -26.42 8.13
C ILE A 160 0.93 -25.87 6.73
N LYS A 161 0.20 -26.63 5.91
CA LYS A 161 -0.31 -26.21 4.62
C LYS A 161 -1.82 -26.23 4.66
N LEU A 162 -2.44 -25.13 4.29
CA LEU A 162 -3.89 -25.01 4.15
C LEU A 162 -4.22 -24.45 2.77
N ARG A 163 -5.01 -25.21 2.01
CA ARG A 163 -5.57 -24.79 0.74
C ARG A 163 -7.08 -24.87 0.80
N ALA A 164 -7.73 -23.72 0.62
CA ALA A 164 -9.17 -23.61 0.57
C ALA A 164 -9.59 -22.59 -0.48
N ASP A 165 -10.72 -22.83 -1.13
CA ASP A 165 -11.33 -21.87 -2.04
C ASP A 165 -12.83 -21.73 -1.84
N ARG A 166 -13.40 -20.66 -2.38
CA ARG A 166 -14.84 -20.44 -2.50
C ARG A 166 -15.12 -19.59 -3.74
N GLU A 167 -16.25 -19.86 -4.38
CA GLU A 167 -16.67 -19.11 -5.58
C GLU A 167 -17.34 -17.79 -5.18
N ASP A 168 -18.23 -17.82 -4.18
CA ASP A 168 -19.01 -16.68 -3.74
C ASP A 168 -18.62 -16.19 -2.34
N ARG A 169 -18.94 -14.93 -2.04
CA ARG A 169 -18.71 -14.36 -0.68
C ARG A 169 -19.62 -14.97 0.38
N LEU A 170 -20.77 -15.49 -0.04
CA LEU A 170 -21.79 -16.09 0.83
C LEU A 170 -21.66 -17.61 0.94
N SER A 171 -20.85 -18.23 0.08
CA SER A 171 -20.58 -19.67 0.16
C SER A 171 -19.47 -19.95 1.17
N ASP A 172 -19.57 -21.11 1.81
CA ASP A 172 -18.55 -21.62 2.72
C ASP A 172 -17.25 -21.94 1.98
N PHE A 173 -16.15 -21.97 2.72
CA PHE A 173 -14.86 -22.35 2.18
C PHE A 173 -14.78 -23.87 2.02
N LEU A 174 -14.49 -24.31 0.80
CA LEU A 174 -14.16 -25.70 0.51
C LEU A 174 -12.68 -25.91 0.80
N ILE A 175 -12.38 -26.77 1.79
CA ILE A 175 -11.01 -27.11 2.14
C ILE A 175 -10.55 -28.26 1.24
N HIS A 176 -9.53 -28.01 0.43
CA HIS A 176 -8.97 -29.00 -0.51
C HIS A 176 -7.82 -29.78 0.11
N GLU A 177 -6.95 -29.08 0.84
CA GLU A 177 -5.75 -29.67 1.43
C GLU A 177 -5.57 -29.05 2.82
N TRP A 178 -5.44 -29.90 3.84
CA TRP A 178 -5.03 -29.47 5.16
C TRP A 178 -4.08 -30.49 5.76
N CYS A 179 -2.78 -30.18 5.75
CA CYS A 179 -1.76 -31.15 6.15
C CYS A 179 -0.67 -30.51 7.02
N LEU A 180 -0.12 -31.33 7.92
CA LEU A 180 1.10 -31.05 8.67
C LEU A 180 2.28 -31.77 8.03
N ILE A 181 3.38 -31.04 7.84
CA ILE A 181 4.68 -31.58 7.45
C ILE A 181 5.60 -31.46 8.65
N ASP A 182 5.97 -32.59 9.25
CA ASP A 182 6.94 -32.59 10.36
C ASP A 182 8.33 -32.23 9.83
N ASP A 183 9.03 -31.33 10.52
CA ASP A 183 10.38 -30.89 10.13
C ASP A 183 11.45 -31.94 10.47
N LYS A 184 11.18 -32.84 11.43
CA LYS A 184 12.12 -33.89 11.86
C LYS A 184 12.14 -35.07 10.91
N ASP A 185 10.96 -35.64 10.66
CA ASP A 185 10.81 -36.89 9.90
C ASP A 185 10.39 -36.65 8.44
N GLY A 186 10.01 -35.41 8.09
CA GLY A 186 9.48 -35.07 6.76
C GLY A 186 8.14 -35.72 6.43
N LYS A 187 7.51 -36.38 7.40
CA LYS A 187 6.25 -37.10 7.23
C LYS A 187 5.10 -36.11 7.10
N VAL A 188 4.23 -36.39 6.13
CA VAL A 188 3.00 -35.62 5.90
C VAL A 188 1.85 -36.31 6.62
N TYR A 189 1.15 -35.55 7.46
CA TYR A 189 -0.05 -35.98 8.14
C TYR A 189 -1.22 -35.18 7.57
N ASP A 190 -2.21 -35.86 7.00
CA ASP A 190 -3.45 -35.22 6.56
C ASP A 190 -4.35 -35.00 7.80
N LEU A 191 -4.86 -33.78 7.94
CA LEU A 191 -5.68 -33.35 9.06
C LEU A 191 -7.16 -33.30 8.69
N LEU A 192 -7.51 -33.48 7.41
CA LEU A 192 -8.90 -33.58 6.97
C LEU A 192 -9.59 -34.87 7.43
N GLU A 193 -8.81 -35.92 7.66
CA GLU A 193 -9.30 -37.23 8.12
C GLU A 193 -9.50 -37.30 9.65
N ASP A 194 -9.24 -36.21 10.39
CA ASP A 194 -9.36 -36.20 11.84
C ASP A 194 -10.80 -35.90 12.28
N ASP A 195 -11.54 -36.95 12.67
CA ASP A 195 -12.92 -36.89 13.20
C ASP A 195 -13.06 -36.00 14.45
N THR A 196 -11.97 -35.62 15.12
CA THR A 196 -12.01 -34.78 16.33
C THR A 196 -12.22 -33.29 16.04
N VAL A 197 -12.16 -32.88 14.77
CA VAL A 197 -12.31 -31.49 14.35
C VAL A 197 -13.60 -31.32 13.55
N ASP A 198 -14.60 -30.69 14.15
CA ASP A 198 -15.78 -30.25 13.40
C ASP A 198 -15.46 -28.96 12.61
N PHE A 199 -15.61 -29.04 11.30
CA PHE A 199 -15.38 -27.95 10.35
C PHE A 199 -16.66 -27.17 10.02
N ALA A 200 -17.83 -27.67 10.42
CA ALA A 200 -19.09 -26.98 10.22
C ALA A 200 -19.31 -25.98 11.36
N VAL A 201 -19.07 -24.70 11.10
CA VAL A 201 -19.43 -23.57 11.99
C VAL A 201 -20.27 -22.59 11.21
#